data_AF-A0A0M9A0G7-F1
#
_entry.id   AF-A0A0M9A0G7-F1
#
_cell.length_a   1.000
_cell.length_b   1.000
_cell.length_c   1.000
_cell.angle_alpha   90.00
_cell.angle_beta   90.00
_cell.angle_gamma   90.00
#
_symmetry.space_group_name_H-M   'P 1'
#
loop_
_entity.id
_entity.type
_entity.pdbx_description
1 polymer ?
#
loop_
_entity_poly.entity_id
_entity_poly.type
_entity_poly.pdbx_seq_one_letter_code
_entity_poly.pdbx_strand_id
1 'polypeptide(L)' 'MFHQDNARSLITRQKLLELGWDVLSHPPYSPDLAPSDFHLFRSLQNSLNGKNFNYLVEIKNHIEKFFAEKSEVEERL' A
#
# COMPACT_ATOMS: atom_id res chain seq x y z
N MET A 1 8.94 -9.03 -9.34
CA MET A 1 9.78 -8.27 -8.40
C MET A 1 8.88 -7.71 -7.31
N PHE A 2 9.17 -8.00 -6.04
CA PHE A 2 8.34 -7.64 -4.89
C PHE A 2 9.09 -6.66 -3.97
N HIS A 3 8.47 -5.53 -3.60
CA HIS A 3 9.05 -4.55 -2.69
C HIS A 3 8.14 -4.31 -1.48
N GLN A 4 8.66 -4.51 -0.27
CA GLN A 4 8.01 -4.17 1.01
C GLN A 4 9.07 -3.99 2.08
N ASP A 5 8.78 -3.18 3.10
CA ASP A 5 9.68 -2.93 4.22
C ASP A 5 10.05 -4.23 4.97
N ASN A 6 11.22 -4.21 5.61
CA ASN A 6 11.89 -5.34 6.25
C ASN A 6 11.19 -5.85 7.52
N ALA A 7 10.04 -5.30 7.91
CA ALA A 7 9.23 -5.72 9.07
C ALA A 7 8.51 -7.08 8.90
N ARG A 8 8.93 -7.91 7.94
CA ARG A 8 8.27 -9.17 7.59
C ARG A 8 8.68 -10.31 8.52
N SER A 9 7.71 -11.12 8.92
CA SER A 9 7.96 -12.38 9.61
C SER A 9 8.74 -13.35 8.72
N LEU A 10 9.51 -14.26 9.33
CA LEU A 10 10.23 -15.32 8.62
C LEU A 10 9.29 -16.22 7.81
N ILE A 11 8.06 -16.44 8.29
CA ILE A 11 7.03 -17.25 7.63
C ILE A 11 6.64 -16.61 6.28
N THR A 12 6.46 -15.29 6.27
CA THR A 12 6.12 -14.54 5.05
C THR A 12 7.23 -14.64 4.01
N ARG A 13 8.50 -14.57 4.43
CA ARG A 13 9.65 -14.74 3.52
C ARG A 13 9.69 -16.13 2.89
N GLN A 14 9.46 -17.18 3.68
CA GLN A 14 9.43 -18.55 3.17
C GLN A 14 8.33 -18.74 2.13
N LYS A 15 7.14 -18.20 2.37
CA LYS A 15 6.01 -18.27 1.43
C LYS A 15 6.31 -17.56 0.09
N LEU A 16 7.00 -16.43 0.12
CA LEU A 16 7.34 -15.69 -1.10
C LEU A 16 8.35 -16.44 -1.96
N LEU A 17 9.29 -17.14 -1.32
CA LEU A 17 10.21 -18.05 -2.01
C LEU A 17 9.45 -19.23 -2.63
N GLU A 18 8.49 -19.84 -1.90
CA GLU A 18 7.63 -20.90 -2.44
C GLU A 18 6.81 -20.43 -3.66
N LEU A 19 6.38 -19.16 -3.66
CA LEU A 19 5.64 -18.56 -4.77
C LEU A 19 6.55 -18.13 -5.94
N GLY A 20 7.88 -18.20 -5.79
CA GLY A 20 8.85 -17.81 -6.82
C GLY A 20 9.03 -16.30 -7.00
N TRP A 21 8.72 -15.49 -5.98
CA TRP A 21 8.84 -14.03 -6.07
C TRP A 21 10.22 -13.55 -5.63
N ASP A 22 10.91 -12.83 -6.51
CA ASP A 22 12.14 -12.11 -6.14
C ASP A 22 11.82 -10.98 -5.15
N VAL A 23 12.32 -11.11 -3.93
CA VAL A 23 12.18 -10.12 -2.86
C VAL A 23 13.36 -9.16 -2.93
N LEU A 24 13.09 -7.89 -3.20
CA LEU A 24 14.11 -6.83 -3.15
C LEU A 24 14.60 -6.62 -1.71
N SER A 25 15.91 -6.47 -1.53
CA SER A 25 16.47 -6.06 -0.25
C SER A 25 16.04 -4.63 0.07
N HIS A 26 15.29 -4.45 1.15
CA HIS A 26 14.90 -3.14 1.64
C HIS A 26 15.73 -2.78 2.89
N PRO A 27 16.37 -1.60 2.93
CA PRO A 27 17.05 -1.12 4.14
C PRO A 27 16.04 -0.98 5.29
N PRO A 28 16.44 -1.24 6.55
CA PRO A 28 15.53 -1.11 7.69
C PRO A 28 14.97 0.32 7.82
N TYR A 29 13.66 0.44 8.06
CA TYR A 29 12.96 1.70 8.37
C TYR A 29 13.17 2.80 7.34
N SER A 30 12.96 2.49 6.06
CA SER A 30 13.15 3.44 4.95
C SER A 30 11.82 3.78 4.25
N PRO A 31 10.89 4.45 4.94
CA PRO A 31 9.59 4.82 4.37
C PRO A 31 9.72 5.72 3.14
N ASP A 32 10.79 6.52 3.04
CA ASP A 32 11.04 7.36 1.87
C ASP A 32 11.37 6.56 0.59
N LEU A 33 11.80 5.30 0.74
CA LEU A 33 12.17 4.41 -0.38
C LEU A 33 11.02 3.50 -0.82
N ALA A 34 9.90 3.45 -0.10
CA ALA A 34 8.74 2.67 -0.50
C ALA A 34 7.77 3.53 -1.31
N PRO A 35 7.52 3.23 -2.60
CA PRO A 35 6.57 3.98 -3.42
C PRO A 35 5.17 4.05 -2.80
N SER A 36 4.77 3.00 -2.07
CA SER A 36 3.51 2.95 -1.30
C SER A 36 3.43 4.03 -0.24
N ASP A 37 4.51 4.24 0.50
CA ASP A 37 4.54 5.10 1.69
C ASP A 37 4.59 6.57 1.32
N PHE A 38 5.36 6.92 0.28
CA PHE A 38 5.46 8.31 -0.16
C PHE A 38 4.26 8.79 -0.98
N HIS A 39 3.74 7.98 -1.90
CA HIS A 39 2.71 8.42 -2.85
C HIS A 39 1.31 7.96 -2.44
N LEU A 40 1.11 6.65 -2.30
CA LEU A 40 -0.23 6.09 -2.12
C LEU A 40 -0.80 6.43 -0.74
N PHE A 41 -0.07 6.13 0.34
CA PHE A 41 -0.56 6.37 1.70
C PHE A 41 -0.69 7.85 2.01
N ARG A 42 0.20 8.71 1.49
CA ARG A 42 0.05 10.16 1.59
C ARG A 42 -1.24 10.65 0.91
N SER A 43 -1.51 10.19 -0.31
CA SER A 43 -2.75 10.57 -1.01
C SER A 43 -4.00 10.04 -0.30
N LEU A 44 -3.94 8.84 0.26
CA LEU A 44 -5.06 8.26 1.02
C LEU A 44 -5.28 9.00 2.34
N GLN A 45 -4.22 9.33 3.09
CA GLN A 45 -4.29 10.15 4.29
C GLN A 45 -4.98 11.49 4.03
N ASN A 46 -4.61 12.17 2.94
CA ASN A 46 -5.27 13.41 2.54
C ASN A 46 -6.77 13.21 2.26
N SER A 47 -7.15 12.09 1.63
CA SER A 47 -8.56 11.75 1.35
C SER A 47 -9.36 11.42 2.62
N LEU A 48 -8.69 10.89 3.65
CA LEU A 48 -9.28 10.54 4.95
C LEU A 48 -9.30 11.70 5.93
N ASN A 49 -8.44 12.71 5.74
CA ASN A 49 -8.27 13.79 6.69
C ASN A 49 -9.59 14.54 6.95
N GLY A 50 -9.93 14.74 8.22
CA GLY A 50 -11.15 15.42 8.64
C GLY A 50 -12.45 14.62 8.50
N LYS A 51 -12.42 13.35 8.06
CA LYS A 51 -13.59 12.49 7.99
C LYS A 51 -13.74 11.67 9.27
N ASN A 52 -14.97 11.54 9.75
CA ASN A 52 -15.33 10.65 10.84
C ASN A 52 -16.24 9.56 10.28
N PHE A 53 -15.97 8.31 10.62
CA PHE A 53 -16.73 7.16 10.17
C PHE A 53 -17.30 6.45 11.41
N ASN A 54 -18.60 6.17 11.39
CA ASN A 54 -19.28 5.52 12.49
C ASN A 54 -19.17 3.99 12.39
N TYR A 55 -18.96 3.48 11.18
CA TYR A 55 -18.91 2.05 10.91
C TYR A 55 -17.78 1.66 9.95
N LEU A 56 -17.25 0.44 10.13
CA LEU A 56 -16.21 -0.11 9.26
C LEU A 56 -16.63 -0.19 7.79
N VAL A 57 -17.92 -0.40 7.52
CA VAL A 57 -18.45 -0.44 6.14
C VAL A 57 -18.28 0.89 5.42
N GLU A 58 -18.39 2.01 6.14
CA GLU A 58 -18.24 3.35 5.56
C GLU A 58 -16.78 3.60 5.17
N ILE A 59 -15.83 3.16 6.02
CA ILE A 59 -14.39 3.22 5.73
C ILE A 59 -14.07 2.35 4.50
N LYS A 60 -14.59 1.10 4.47
CA LYS A 60 -14.36 0.17 3.36
C LYS A 60 -14.85 0.76 2.04
N ASN A 61 -16.08 1.28 2.01
CA ASN A 61 -16.66 1.89 0.82
C ASN A 61 -15.88 3.14 0.37
N HIS A 62 -15.42 3.96 1.32
CA HIS A 62 -14.61 5.14 1.00
C HIS A 62 -13.27 4.76 0.37
N ILE A 63 -12.61 3.73 0.91
CA ILE A 63 -11.34 3.22 0.37
C ILE A 63 -11.56 2.61 -1.02
N GLU A 64 -12.59 1.79 -1.20
CA GLU A 64 -12.93 1.19 -2.51
C GLU A 64 -13.17 2.27 -3.58
N LYS A 65 -13.93 3.31 -3.22
CA LYS A 65 -14.17 4.46 -4.10
C LYS A 65 -12.89 5.21 -4.45
N PHE A 66 -12.03 5.49 -3.46
CA PHE A 66 -10.75 6.18 -3.69
C PHE A 66 -9.85 5.43 -4.70
N PHE A 67 -9.79 4.10 -4.61
CA PHE A 67 -9.00 3.31 -5.55
C PHE A 67 -9.64 3.23 -6.95
N ALA A 68 -10.97 3.15 -7.05
CA ALA A 68 -11.68 3.17 -8.33
C ALA A 68 -11.49 4.50 -9.08
N GLU A 69 -11.42 5.62 -8.37
CA GLU A 69 -11.17 6.94 -8.98
C GLU A 69 -9.73 7.11 -9.48
N LYS A 70 -8.76 6.39 -8.90
CA LYS A 70 -7.35 6.47 -9.30
C LYS A 70 -6.94 5.52 -10.41
N SER A 71 -7.75 4.49 -10.72
CA SER A 71 -7.51 3.62 -11.88
C SER A 71 -7.71 4.31 -13.24
N GLU A 72 -8.36 5.47 -13.29
CA GLU A 72 -8.61 6.23 -14.53
C GLU A 72 -7.52 7.24 -14.91
N VAL A 73 -6.62 7.59 -13.97
CA VAL A 73 -5.64 8.67 -14.19
C VAL A 73 -4.31 8.15 -14.74
N GLU A 74 -4.01 6.87 -14.53
CA GLU A 74 -2.76 6.22 -14.98
C GLU A 74 -2.84 5.66 -16.42
N GLU A 75 -3.96 5.87 -17.15
CA GLU A 75 -4.09 5.52 -18.58
C GLU A 75 -3.89 6.75 -19.50
N ARG A 76 -3.54 7.92 -18.95
CA ARG A 76 -3.36 9.18 -19.71
C ARG A 76 -1.93 9.73 -19.72
N LEU A 77 -0.92 8.90 -19.43
CA LEU A 77 0.50 9.23 -19.63
C LEU A 77 1.22 8.10 -20.38
#